data_AF-A0A7Y6UCG0-F1
#
_entry.id   AF-A0A7Y6UCG0-F1
#
_cell.length_a   1.000
_cell.length_b   1.000
_cell.length_c   1.000
_cell.angle_alpha   90.00
_cell.angle_beta   90.00
_cell.angle_gamma   90.00
#
_symmetry.space_group_name_H-M   'P 1'
#
loop_
_entity.id
_entity.type
_entity.pdbx_description
1 polymer ?
#
loop_
_entity_poly.entity_id
_entity_poly.type
_entity_poly.pdbx_seq_one_letter_code
_entity_poly.pdbx_strand_id
1 'polypeptide(L)' 'MRDLVLAHDGVRYPVVAGLAEDFTGYIVPMYNFVLATTGPWLNEAEGDHYEEVYALSQEVERHIVHPILQLLKYRK' A
#
# COMPACT_ATOMS: atom_id res chain seq x y z
N MET A 1 -2.43 0.55 10.97
CA MET A 1 -1.05 0.06 11.10
C MET A 1 -0.31 0.73 12.27
N ARG A 2 -0.21 2.07 12.31
CA ARG A 2 0.44 2.85 13.38
C ARG A 2 0.18 2.34 14.80
N ASP A 3 -1.10 2.20 15.17
CA ASP A 3 -1.47 1.84 16.54
C ASP A 3 -1.11 0.39 16.89
N LEU A 4 -1.04 -0.50 15.88
CA LEU A 4 -0.55 -1.86 16.10
C LEU A 4 0.96 -1.86 16.37
N VAL A 5 1.73 -1.04 15.65
CA VAL A 5 3.19 -0.91 15.86
C VAL A 5 3.49 -0.32 17.24
N LEU A 6 2.77 0.74 17.63
CA LEU A 6 2.94 1.40 18.94
C LEU A 6 2.53 0.52 20.14
N ALA A 7 1.79 -0.56 19.90
CA ALA A 7 1.34 -1.45 20.97
C ALA A 7 2.37 -2.54 21.33
N HIS A 8 3.58 -2.51 20.76
CA HIS A 8 4.68 -3.41 21.11
C HIS A 8 5.60 -2.77 22.16
N ASP A 9 6.08 -3.58 23.11
CA ASP A 9 6.92 -3.10 24.21
C ASP A 9 8.23 -2.46 23.71
N GLY A 10 8.56 -1.30 24.28
CA GLY A 10 9.77 -0.55 23.94
C GLY A 10 9.71 0.27 22.65
N VAL A 11 8.66 0.15 21.83
CA VAL A 11 8.48 0.96 20.61
C VAL A 11 8.01 2.37 20.98
N ARG A 12 8.63 3.39 20.36
CA ARG A 12 8.28 4.81 20.55
C ARG A 12 7.81 5.53 19.30
N TYR A 13 8.36 5.15 18.14
CA TYR A 13 8.12 5.84 16.88
C TYR A 13 7.74 4.81 15.80
N PRO A 14 6.51 4.85 15.29
CA PRO A 14 6.13 4.04 14.14
C PRO A 14 6.67 4.73 12.87
N VAL A 15 7.55 4.06 12.16
CA VAL A 15 8.14 4.56 10.91
C VAL A 15 7.60 3.73 9.75
N VAL A 16 7.15 4.41 8.70
CA VAL A 16 6.89 3.80 7.39
C VAL A 16 8.01 4.25 6.47
N ALA A 17 8.84 3.31 6.02
CA ALA A 17 9.92 3.57 5.09
C ALA A 17 9.50 3.06 3.70
N GLY A 18 9.23 3.99 2.78
CA GLY A 18 9.10 3.65 1.36
C GLY A 18 10.47 3.46 0.72
N LEU A 19 10.56 2.61 -0.30
CA LEU A 19 11.83 2.32 -1.01
C LEU A 19 12.96 1.82 -0.10
N ALA A 20 12.62 1.11 0.99
CA ALA A 20 13.61 0.65 1.97
C ALA A 20 14.45 -0.54 1.50
N GLU A 21 13.96 -1.31 0.52
CA GLU A 21 14.62 -2.50 -0.04
C GLU A 21 14.65 -2.42 -1.57
N ASP A 22 13.48 -2.45 -2.22
CA ASP A 22 13.33 -2.40 -3.68
C ASP A 22 12.11 -1.56 -4.09
N PHE A 23 12.06 -1.16 -5.37
CA PHE A 23 10.89 -0.53 -5.99
C PHE A 23 10.19 -1.49 -6.94
N THR A 24 9.01 -1.97 -6.52
CA THR A 24 8.21 -2.89 -7.31
C THR A 24 6.93 -2.27 -7.87
N GLY A 25 6.61 -1.04 -7.46
CA GLY A 25 5.44 -0.27 -7.89
C GLY A 25 4.79 0.49 -6.74
N TYR A 26 3.74 1.26 -7.05
CA TYR A 26 2.97 1.98 -6.04
C TYR A 26 1.99 1.08 -5.30
N ILE A 27 1.71 1.44 -4.05
CA ILE A 27 0.65 0.85 -3.23
C ILE A 27 -0.47 1.90 -3.13
N VAL A 28 -1.52 1.71 -3.92
CA VAL A 28 -2.69 2.61 -3.95
C VAL A 28 -3.86 1.93 -3.23
N PRO A 29 -4.55 2.63 -2.31
CA PRO A 29 -5.73 2.08 -1.62
C PRO A 29 -6.87 1.77 -2.59
N MET A 30 -7.59 0.66 -2.38
CA MET A 30 -8.63 0.22 -3.31
C MET A 30 -9.73 1.27 -3.51
N TYR A 31 -10.09 2.02 -2.47
CA TYR A 31 -11.12 3.06 -2.54
C TYR A 31 -10.73 4.24 -3.44
N ASN A 32 -9.44 4.42 -3.73
CA ASN A 32 -8.92 5.49 -4.58
C ASN A 32 -8.47 4.98 -5.96
N PHE A 33 -8.50 3.66 -6.17
CA PHE A 33 -7.93 3.04 -7.36
C PHE A 33 -8.85 3.23 -8.57
N VAL A 34 -8.44 4.08 -9.51
CA VAL A 34 -9.20 4.36 -10.74
C VAL A 34 -8.34 4.06 -11.95
N LEU A 35 -8.89 3.27 -12.89
CA LEU A 35 -8.26 2.99 -14.18
C LEU A 35 -8.98 3.74 -15.29
N ALA A 36 -8.20 4.16 -16.30
CA ALA A 36 -8.75 4.70 -17.53
C ALA A 36 -9.72 3.70 -18.18
N THR A 37 -10.85 4.21 -18.69
CA THR A 37 -11.85 3.40 -19.39
C THR A 37 -11.32 2.80 -20.68
N THR A 38 -10.28 3.42 -21.28
CA THR A 38 -9.59 2.95 -22.48
C THR A 38 -8.10 2.82 -22.23
N GLY A 39 -7.53 1.64 -22.52
CA GLY A 39 -6.11 1.35 -22.24
C GLY A 39 -5.79 1.36 -20.74
N PRO A 40 -6.52 0.60 -19.89
CA PRO A 40 -6.19 0.49 -18.48
C PRO A 40 -4.76 -0.01 -18.32
N TRP A 41 -4.04 0.51 -17.31
CA TRP A 41 -2.63 0.23 -17.04
C TRP A 41 -1.63 0.79 -18.05
N LEU A 42 -2.10 1.47 -19.10
CA LEU A 42 -1.26 2.17 -20.08
C LEU A 42 -1.49 3.68 -20.02
N ASN A 43 -2.73 4.08 -19.79
CA ASN A 43 -3.15 5.46 -19.70
C ASN A 43 -3.58 5.79 -18.27
N GLU A 44 -3.24 7.00 -17.84
CA GLU A 44 -3.74 7.59 -16.60
C GLU A 44 -5.25 7.85 -16.72
N ALA A 45 -5.99 7.63 -15.63
CA ALA A 45 -7.38 8.04 -15.55
C ALA A 45 -7.47 9.58 -15.45
N GLU A 46 -8.66 10.15 -15.72
CA GLU A 46 -8.88 11.59 -15.56
C GLU A 46 -8.69 12.01 -14.09
N GLY A 47 -7.87 13.03 -13.85
CA GLY A 47 -7.54 13.50 -12.51
C GLY A 47 -6.14 13.07 -12.07
N ASP A 48 -5.94 12.93 -10.76
CA ASP A 48 -4.65 12.59 -10.15
C ASP A 48 -4.53 11.07 -9.95
N HIS A 49 -4.39 10.33 -11.06
CA HIS A 49 -4.35 8.86 -11.08
C HIS A 49 -3.14 8.29 -11.85
N TYR A 50 -1.96 8.90 -11.65
CA TYR A 50 -0.70 8.45 -12.23
C TYR A 50 -0.22 7.13 -11.60
N GLU A 51 -0.35 7.03 -10.27
CA GLU A 51 0.17 5.95 -9.46
C GLU A 51 -0.47 4.59 -9.78
N GLU A 52 -1.72 4.57 -10.22
CA GLU A 52 -2.47 3.36 -10.60
C GLU A 52 -1.88 2.66 -11.82
N VAL A 53 -1.32 3.42 -12.77
CA VAL A 53 -0.64 2.87 -13.96
C VAL A 53 0.63 2.12 -13.56
N TYR A 54 1.28 2.57 -12.48
CA TYR A 54 2.53 2.01 -11.96
C TYR A 54 2.33 1.26 -10.63
N ALA A 55 1.08 0.91 -10.31
CA ALA A 55 0.74 0.17 -9.11
C ALA A 55 0.93 -1.34 -9.31
N LEU A 56 1.23 -2.04 -8.22
CA LEU A 56 1.37 -3.49 -8.24
C LEU A 56 0.08 -4.22 -8.63
N SER A 57 -1.06 -3.74 -8.13
CA SER A 57 -2.40 -4.28 -8.37
C SER A 57 -3.45 -3.43 -7.64
N GLN A 58 -4.70 -3.45 -8.12
CA GLN A 58 -5.86 -2.97 -7.36
C GLN A 58 -6.10 -3.77 -6.05
N GLU A 59 -5.57 -4.99 -5.97
CA GLU A 59 -5.70 -5.88 -4.80
C GLU A 59 -4.51 -5.77 -3.82
N VAL A 60 -3.63 -4.79 -4.00
CA VAL A 60 -2.40 -4.65 -3.20
C VAL A 60 -2.68 -4.55 -1.70
N GLU A 61 -3.76 -3.88 -1.31
CA GLU A 61 -4.20 -3.78 0.08
C GLU A 61 -4.50 -5.17 0.69
N ARG A 62 -5.20 -6.02 -0.07
CA ARG A 62 -5.55 -7.38 0.35
C ARG A 62 -4.32 -8.27 0.51
N HIS A 63 -3.37 -8.16 -0.41
CA HIS A 63 -2.24 -9.10 -0.50
C HIS A 63 -0.98 -8.64 0.23
N ILE A 64 -0.85 -7.34 0.55
CA ILE A 64 0.32 -6.79 1.22
C ILE A 64 -0.06 -6.16 2.56
N VAL A 65 -1.00 -5.21 2.57
CA VAL A 65 -1.34 -4.46 3.79
C VAL A 65 -1.97 -5.38 4.84
N HIS A 66 -2.97 -6.18 4.49
CA HIS A 66 -3.62 -7.09 5.46
C HIS A 66 -2.67 -8.13 6.06
N PRO A 67 -1.80 -8.82 5.29
CA PRO A 67 -0.77 -9.68 5.87
C PRO A 67 0.18 -8.97 6.82
N ILE A 68 0.63 -7.74 6.51
CA ILE A 68 1.46 -6.96 7.44
C ILE A 68 0.71 -6.70 8.75
N LEU A 69 -0.58 -6.36 8.69
CA LEU A 69 -1.40 -6.19 9.90
C LEU A 69 -1.53 -7.49 10.71
N GLN A 70 -1.58 -8.66 10.05
CA GLN A 70 -1.56 -9.95 10.73
C GLN A 70 -0.21 -10.23 11.38
N LEU A 71 0.90 -9.94 10.70
CA LEU A 71 2.25 -10.09 11.26
C LEU A 71 2.45 -9.21 12.50
N LEU A 72 2.00 -7.95 12.45
CA LEU A 72 2.06 -7.04 13.60
C LEU A 72 1.23 -7.52 14.80
N LYS A 73 0.26 -8.41 14.59
CA LYS A 73 -0.56 -9.03 15.66
C LYS A 73 -0.01 -10.38 16.13
N TYR A 74 0.83 -11.04 15.33
CA TYR A 74 1.22 -12.45 15.53
C TYR A 74 2.05 -12.71 16.80
N ARG A 75 2.66 -11.68 17.40
CA ARG A 75 3.50 -11.82 18.61
C ARG A 75 3.23 -10.75 19.67
N LYS A 76 1.96 -10.39 19.83
CA LYS A 76 1.52 -9.80 21.08
C LYS A 76 1.40 -10.86 22.17
#